data_AF-A0A537AB46-F1
#
_entry.id   AF-A0A537AB46-F1
#
_cell.length_a   1.000
_cell.length_b   1.000
_cell.length_c   1.000
_cell.angle_alpha   90.00
_cell.angle_beta   90.00
_cell.angle_gamma   90.00
#
_symmetry.space_group_name_H-M   'P 1'
#
loop_
_entity.id
_entity.type
_entity.pdbx_description
1 polymer ?
#
loop_
_entity_poly.entity_id
_entity_poly.type
_entity_poly.pdbx_seq_one_letter_code
_entity_poly.pdbx_strand_id
1 'polypeptide(L)' 'MDKKKFLFVSLDGLIADIAWQVVKEGHEVKLFIEAKDEREIADGFVAKTDDWVRDVPWADVVVFDDVLGQGAKAH' A
#
# COMPACT_ATOMS: atom_id res chain seq x y z
N MET A 1 2.88 12.28 16.48
CA MET A 1 3.56 12.25 15.17
C MET A 1 2.62 12.89 14.17
N ASP A 2 3.14 13.62 13.18
CA ASP A 2 2.26 14.24 12.18
C ASP A 2 1.61 13.16 11.31
N LYS A 3 0.33 13.35 11.00
CA LYS A 3 -0.40 12.46 10.09
C LYS A 3 0.27 12.49 8.71
N LYS A 4 0.39 11.31 8.09
CA LYS A 4 1.02 11.10 6.78
C LYS A 4 0.13 10.18 5.95
N LYS A 5 0.31 10.24 4.63
CA LYS A 5 -0.36 9.40 3.64
C LYS A 5 0.61 8.35 3.10
N PHE A 6 0.34 7.10 3.39
CA PHE A 6 1.13 5.96 2.93
C PHE A 6 0.43 5.23 1.79
N LEU A 7 1.18 4.92 0.74
CA LEU A 7 0.76 4.04 -0.34
C LEU A 7 1.62 2.78 -0.29
N PHE A 8 1.03 1.66 0.08
CA PHE A 8 1.66 0.34 0.03
C PHE A 8 1.36 -0.31 -1.32
N VAL A 9 2.42 -0.79 -1.97
CA VAL A 9 2.35 -1.50 -3.25
C VAL A 9 2.93 -2.89 -3.02
N SER A 10 2.08 -3.91 -3.16
CA SER A 10 2.46 -5.31 -3.00
C SER A 10 2.07 -6.12 -4.23
N LEU A 11 2.83 -7.18 -4.51
CA LEU A 11 2.37 -8.19 -5.46
C LEU A 11 1.24 -9.00 -4.85
N ASP A 12 1.50 -9.54 -3.67
CA ASP A 12 0.73 -10.65 -3.10
C ASP A 12 0.08 -10.30 -1.73
N GLY A 13 0.20 -9.04 -1.29
CA GLY A 13 -0.45 -8.54 -0.07
C GLY A 13 0.26 -8.86 1.25
N LEU A 14 1.51 -9.30 1.22
CA LEU A 14 2.25 -9.77 2.41
C LEU A 14 2.45 -8.67 3.48
N ILE A 15 2.52 -7.39 3.09
CA ILE A 15 2.66 -6.23 3.99
C ILE A 15 1.36 -5.78 4.67
N ALA A 16 0.26 -6.50 4.46
CA ALA A 16 -1.06 -6.06 4.94
C ALA A 16 -1.12 -5.80 6.45
N ASP A 17 -0.36 -6.56 7.24
CA ASP A 17 -0.30 -6.41 8.70
C ASP A 17 0.40 -5.11 9.12
N ILE A 18 1.49 -4.73 8.46
CA ILE A 18 2.19 -3.45 8.65
C ILE A 18 1.32 -2.30 8.18
N ALA A 19 0.68 -2.41 7.01
CA ALA A 19 -0.26 -1.40 6.53
C ALA A 19 -1.40 -1.17 7.55
N TRP A 20 -1.89 -2.23 8.19
CA TRP A 20 -2.88 -2.14 9.26
C TRP A 20 -2.34 -1.47 10.53
N GLN A 21 -1.10 -1.75 10.96
CA GLN A 21 -0.50 -1.02 12.09
C GLN A 21 -0.38 0.49 11.80
N VAL A 22 0.00 0.87 10.59
CA VAL A 22 0.10 2.28 10.18
C VAL A 22 -1.26 2.98 10.20
N VAL A 23 -2.35 2.28 9.83
CA VAL A 23 -3.72 2.79 10.06
C VAL A 23 -3.98 3.02 11.56
N LYS A 24 -3.61 2.07 12.42
CA LYS A 24 -3.84 2.17 13.88
C LYS A 24 -3.02 3.28 14.55
N GLU A 25 -1.88 3.64 13.98
CA GLU A 25 -1.06 4.79 14.40
C GLU A 25 -1.69 6.15 13.99
N GLY A 26 -2.79 6.13 13.21
CA GLY A 26 -3.56 7.31 12.85
C GLY A 26 -3.21 7.91 11.49
N HIS A 27 -2.39 7.22 10.69
CA HIS A 27 -2.03 7.64 9.33
C HIS A 27 -3.11 7.28 8.31
N GLU A 28 -3.11 7.97 7.17
CA GLU A 28 -3.90 7.60 6.01
C GLU A 28 -3.15 6.56 5.19
N VAL A 29 -3.83 5.49 4.78
CA VAL A 29 -3.20 4.36 4.10
C VAL A 29 -4.03 3.96 2.89
N LYS A 30 -3.34 3.70 1.78
CA LYS A 30 -3.87 2.94 0.64
C LYS A 30 -2.99 1.72 0.39
N LEU A 31 -3.60 0.58 0.09
CA LEU A 31 -2.91 -0.65 -0.28
C LEU A 31 -3.33 -1.10 -1.68
N PHE A 32 -2.35 -1.30 -2.56
CA PHE A 32 -2.49 -1.96 -3.85
C PHE A 32 -1.92 -3.37 -3.78
N ILE A 33 -2.65 -4.34 -4.32
CA ILE A 33 -2.22 -5.73 -4.51
C ILE A 33 -2.39 -6.06 -6.00
N GLU A 34 -1.29 -6.45 -6.65
CA GLU A 34 -1.28 -6.79 -8.08
C GLU A 34 -2.04 -8.10 -8.35
N ALA A 35 -1.72 -9.15 -7.59
CA ALA A 35 -2.32 -10.47 -7.70
C ALA A 35 -3.83 -10.39 -7.45
N LYS A 36 -4.62 -10.70 -8.47
CA LYS A 36 -6.08 -10.54 -8.43
C LYS A 36 -6.73 -11.41 -7.38
N ASP A 37 -6.20 -12.62 -7.19
CA ASP A 37 -6.73 -13.64 -6.29
C ASP A 37 -6.40 -13.37 -4.81
N GLU A 38 -5.66 -12.28 -4.54
CA GLU A 38 -5.24 -11.88 -3.19
C GLU A 38 -5.72 -10.46 -2.83
N ARG A 39 -6.53 -9.83 -3.69
CA ARG A 39 -6.96 -8.44 -3.47
C ARG A 39 -7.82 -8.28 -2.23
N GLU A 40 -8.52 -9.32 -1.82
CA GLU A 40 -9.35 -9.39 -0.62
C GLU A 40 -8.53 -9.36 0.66
N ILE A 41 -7.22 -9.58 0.59
CA ILE A 41 -6.33 -9.41 1.74
C ILE A 41 -6.42 -7.96 2.23
N ALA A 42 -6.61 -7.83 3.54
CA ALA A 42 -6.82 -6.58 4.28
C ALA A 42 -8.16 -5.87 4.05
N ASP A 43 -9.13 -6.51 3.38
CA ASP A 43 -10.47 -5.95 3.25
C ASP A 43 -11.10 -5.66 4.62
N GLY A 44 -11.68 -4.47 4.75
CA GLY A 44 -12.25 -3.98 6.01
C GLY A 44 -11.22 -3.44 7.02
N PHE A 45 -9.92 -3.63 6.79
CA PHE A 45 -8.85 -3.14 7.67
C PHE A 45 -8.04 -1.98 7.06
N VAL A 46 -7.82 -2.01 5.75
CA VAL A 46 -6.98 -1.04 5.03
C VAL A 46 -7.73 -0.57 3.78
N ALA A 47 -7.74 0.73 3.50
CA ALA A 47 -8.33 1.24 2.27
C ALA A 47 -7.51 0.79 1.06
N LYS A 48 -8.18 0.46 -0.05
CA LYS A 48 -7.55 -0.13 -1.23
C LYS A 48 -7.52 0.85 -2.40
N THR A 49 -6.60 0.62 -3.33
CA THR A 49 -6.59 1.27 -4.65
C THR A 49 -6.40 0.23 -5.74
N ASP A 50 -6.99 0.50 -6.90
CA ASP A 50 -6.86 -0.30 -8.12
C ASP A 50 -5.78 0.23 -9.07
N ASP A 51 -5.29 1.44 -8.83
CA ASP A 51 -4.31 2.14 -9.63
C ASP A 51 -3.38 2.94 -8.71
N TRP A 52 -2.31 2.28 -8.27
CA TRP A 52 -1.34 2.90 -7.37
C TRP A 52 -0.54 4.01 -8.06
N VAL A 53 -0.34 3.94 -9.38
CA VAL A 53 0.44 4.95 -10.14
C VAL A 53 -0.28 6.29 -10.12
N ARG A 54 -1.60 6.28 -10.33
CA ARG A 54 -2.45 7.48 -10.20
C ARG A 54 -2.42 8.07 -8.79
N ASP A 55 -2.23 7.24 -7.77
CA ASP A 55 -2.24 7.64 -6.37
C ASP A 55 -0.87 8.07 -5.83
N VAL A 56 0.22 7.91 -6.59
CA VAL A 56 1.56 8.37 -6.18
C VAL A 56 1.58 9.85 -5.77
N PRO A 57 0.98 10.81 -6.52
CA PRO A 57 0.98 12.22 -6.10
C PRO A 57 0.20 12.51 -4.82
N TRP A 58 -0.68 11.60 -4.38
CA TRP A 58 -1.41 11.73 -3.12
C TRP A 58 -0.58 11.30 -1.91
N ALA A 59 0.40 10.40 -2.10
CA ALA A 59 1.16 9.80 -1.02
C ALA A 59 2.34 10.70 -0.57
N ASP A 60 2.56 10.77 0.74
CA ASP A 60 3.79 11.32 1.32
C ASP A 60 4.91 10.27 1.29
N VAL A 61 4.54 8.99 1.42
CA VAL A 61 5.45 7.84 1.47
C VAL A 61 4.88 6.71 0.63
N VAL A 62 5.70 6.15 -0.25
CA VAL A 62 5.37 4.93 -1.01
C VAL A 62 6.25 3.79 -0.50
N VAL A 63 5.63 2.65 -0.18
CA VAL A 63 6.31 1.47 0.34
C VAL A 63 6.08 0.30 -0.61
N PHE A 64 7.17 -0.34 -1.03
CA PHE A 64 7.14 -1.56 -1.85
C PHE A 64 7.47 -2.77 -0.97
N ASP A 65 6.56 -3.73 -0.92
CA ASP A 65 6.60 -4.93 -0.06
C ASP A 65 7.46 -6.06 -0.64
N ASP A 66 7.43 -6.22 -1.96
CA ASP A 66 8.18 -7.26 -2.67
C ASP A 66 9.01 -6.65 -3.81
N VAL A 67 10.20 -7.22 -4.04
CA VAL A 67 11.17 -6.71 -5.02
C VAL A 67 11.55 -7.75 -6.08
N LEU A 68 10.58 -8.07 -6.93
CA LEU A 68 10.79 -8.70 -8.25
C LEU A 68 10.79 -7.63 -9.37
N GLY A 69 11.46 -6.50 -9.15
CA GLY A 69 11.62 -5.41 -10.13
C GLY A 69 10.75 -4.17 -9.92
N GLN A 70 9.92 -4.12 -8.88
CA GLN A 70 9.07 -2.96 -8.54
C GLN A 70 9.88 -1.73 -8.15
N GLY A 71 11.07 -1.90 -7.58
CA GLY A 71 11.99 -0.78 -7.33
C GLY A 71 12.38 -0.05 -8.62
N ALA A 72 12.40 -0.75 -9.76
CA ALA A 72 12.56 -0.15 -11.07
C ALA A 72 11.25 0.42 -11.64
N LYS A 73 10.20 0.62 -10.83
CA LYS A 73 9.01 1.41 -11.18
C LYS A 73 8.94 2.70 -10.34
N ALA A 74 9.87 2.89 -9.41
CA ALA A 74 9.90 4.00 -8.45
C ALA A 74 10.76 5.17 -8.98
N HIS A 75 10.48 5.63 -10.20
CA HIS A 75 11.18 6.74 -10.85
C HIS A 75 10.22 7.75 -11.48
#